data_AF-A0A7C6K521-F1
#
_entry.id   AF-A0A7C6K521-F1
#
_cell.length_a   1.000
_cell.length_b   1.000
_cell.length_c   1.000
_cell.angle_alpha   90.00
_cell.angle_beta   90.00
_cell.angle_gamma   90.00
#
_symmetry.space_group_name_H-M   'P 1'
#
loop_
_entity.id
_entity.type
_entity.pdbx_description
1 polymer ?
#
loop_
_entity_poly.entity_id
_entity_poly.type
_entity_poly.pdbx_seq_one_letter_code
_entity_poly.pdbx_strand_id
1 'polypeptide(L)'
;MLEKHHIVFRSQGGLDFELNYKYLTPEQHKGDNGPHLNKKTDLKYKKELQEKLEKILDKNYYSIEELTEILGLRERQAYKAFRKLPFHIEGLKKEDAIKRLMGGKFYL
;
A
#
# COMPACT_ATOMS: atom_id res chain seq x y z
N MET A 1 -3.32 9.47 -22.81
CA MET A 1 -3.20 8.12 -22.22
C MET A 1 -2.74 8.27 -20.78
N LEU A 2 -3.36 7.55 -19.83
CA LEU A 2 -2.92 7.58 -18.43
C LEU A 2 -1.80 6.58 -18.20
N GLU A 3 -0.87 6.94 -17.33
CA GLU A 3 0.25 6.09 -16.88
C GLU A 3 -0.04 5.56 -15.48
N LYS A 4 0.28 4.29 -15.25
CA LYS A 4 0.16 3.65 -13.93
C LYS A 4 1.39 3.94 -13.09
N HIS A 5 1.21 4.67 -11.99
CA HIS A 5 2.22 4.95 -10.98
C HIS A 5 2.06 4.03 -9.77
N HIS A 6 3.14 3.44 -9.26
CA HIS A 6 3.12 2.74 -7.96
C HIS A 6 3.45 3.74 -6.86
N ILE A 7 2.52 3.95 -5.93
CA ILE A 7 2.67 4.89 -4.82
C ILE A 7 3.81 4.43 -3.89
N VAL A 8 3.79 3.15 -3.50
CA VAL A 8 4.90 2.47 -2.84
C VAL A 8 5.57 1.58 -3.87
N PHE A 9 6.80 1.93 -4.25
CA PHE A 9 7.54 1.19 -5.27
C PHE A 9 7.88 -0.22 -4.79
N ARG A 10 8.00 -1.16 -5.74
CA ARG A 10 8.45 -2.53 -5.45
C ARG A 10 9.83 -2.58 -4.79
N SER A 11 10.75 -1.68 -5.16
CA SER A 11 12.06 -1.52 -4.52
C SER A 11 11.98 -1.09 -3.06
N GLN A 12 10.85 -0.52 -2.64
CA GLN A 12 10.54 -0.13 -1.26
C GLN A 12 9.71 -1.20 -0.54
N GLY A 13 9.46 -2.36 -1.15
CA GLY A 13 8.64 -3.43 -0.59
C GLY A 13 7.14 -3.32 -0.89
N GLY A 14 6.73 -2.36 -1.74
CA GLY A 14 5.35 -2.20 -2.20
C GLY A 14 4.83 -3.43 -2.95
N LEU A 15 3.52 -3.63 -2.87
CA LEU A 15 2.81 -4.72 -3.53
C LEU A 15 2.08 -4.22 -4.78
N ASP A 16 1.87 -5.11 -5.74
CA ASP A 16 1.04 -4.86 -6.92
C ASP A 16 -0.44 -5.10 -6.55
N PHE A 17 -1.18 -4.03 -6.25
CA PHE A 17 -2.63 -4.07 -5.99
C PHE A 17 -3.26 -2.70 -6.25
N GLU A 18 -4.56 -2.68 -6.49
CA GLU A 18 -5.26 -1.51 -7.06
C GLU A 18 -5.08 -0.24 -6.23
N LEU A 19 -5.12 -0.34 -4.89
CA LEU A 19 -4.98 0.84 -4.03
C LEU A 19 -3.57 1.45 -4.07
N ASN A 20 -2.54 0.66 -4.36
CA ASN A 20 -1.16 1.15 -4.49
C ASN A 20 -0.88 1.76 -5.87
N TYR A 21 -1.88 1.86 -6.74
CA TYR A 21 -1.77 2.53 -8.02
C TYR A 21 -2.38 3.93 -7.99
N LYS A 22 -1.78 4.82 -8.76
CA LYS A 22 -2.38 6.09 -9.15
C LYS A 22 -2.27 6.22 -10.67
N TYR A 23 -3.36 6.53 -11.34
CA TYR A 23 -3.38 6.76 -12.78
C TYR A 23 -3.21 8.25 -13.04
N LEU A 24 -2.12 8.61 -13.72
CA LEU A 24 -1.67 9.98 -13.89
C LEU A 24 -1.50 10.30 -15.36
N THR A 25 -1.69 11.55 -15.77
CA THR A 25 -1.20 11.97 -17.08
C THR A 25 0.34 11.93 -17.12
N PRO A 26 0.98 11.87 -18.30
CA PRO A 26 2.44 11.91 -18.40
C PRO A 26 3.05 13.11 -17.65
N GLU A 27 2.40 14.28 -17.75
CA GLU A 27 2.80 15.50 -17.03
C GLU A 27 2.71 15.33 -15.51
N GLN A 28 1.59 14.79 -15.00
CA GLN A 28 1.43 14.55 -13.55
C GLN A 28 2.36 13.46 -13.01
N HIS A 29 2.85 12.56 -13.88
CA HIS A 29 3.71 11.46 -13.49
C HIS A 29 5.19 11.84 -13.53
N LYS A 30 5.62 12.50 -14.61
CA LYS A 30 7.04 12.74 -14.95
C LYS A 30 7.43 14.21 -15.03
N GLY A 31 6.46 15.14 -15.04
CA GLY A 31 6.76 16.57 -14.98
C GLY A 31 7.35 16.98 -13.63
N ASP A 32 7.77 18.24 -13.52
CA ASP A 32 8.52 18.74 -12.36
C ASP A 32 7.77 18.62 -11.01
N ASN A 33 6.44 18.59 -11.08
CA ASN A 33 5.56 18.41 -9.91
C ASN A 33 5.12 16.95 -9.69
N GLY A 34 5.52 16.03 -10.59
CA GLY A 34 5.19 14.63 -10.50
C GLY A 34 5.96 13.90 -9.40
N PRO A 35 5.49 12.73 -8.94
CA PRO A 35 6.07 12.00 -7.82
C PRO A 35 7.51 11.52 -8.07
N HIS A 36 7.95 11.43 -9.33
CA HIS A 36 9.33 11.07 -9.65
C HIS A 36 10.35 12.19 -9.39
N LEU A 37 9.94 13.46 -9.57
CA LEU A 37 10.83 14.63 -9.42
C LEU A 37 10.51 15.45 -8.17
N ASN A 38 9.30 15.33 -7.62
CA ASN A 38 8.84 16.09 -6.48
C ASN A 38 8.58 15.20 -5.25
N LYS A 39 9.50 15.27 -4.28
CA LYS A 39 9.40 14.53 -3.01
C LYS A 39 8.13 14.87 -2.21
N LYS A 40 7.64 16.12 -2.29
CA LYS A 40 6.40 16.52 -1.59
C LYS A 40 5.19 15.81 -2.20
N THR A 41 5.14 15.69 -3.53
CA THR A 41 4.09 14.93 -4.22
C THR A 41 4.17 13.43 -3.92
N ASP A 42 5.35 12.83 -3.96
CA ASP A 42 5.56 11.42 -3.58
C ASP A 42 5.07 11.13 -2.16
N LEU A 43 5.48 11.95 -1.19
CA LEU A 43 5.04 11.82 0.20
C LEU A 43 3.54 12.03 0.35
N LYS A 44 2.95 12.98 -0.37
CA LYS A 44 1.50 13.21 -0.36
C LYS A 44 0.76 11.94 -0.79
N TYR A 45 1.15 11.30 -1.89
CA TYR A 45 0.49 10.08 -2.35
C TYR A 45 0.63 8.92 -1.37
N LYS A 46 1.78 8.81 -0.69
CA LYS A 46 1.99 7.80 0.36
C LYS A 46 1.10 8.03 1.58
N LYS A 47 0.92 9.27 2.01
CA LYS A 47 -0.03 9.61 3.09
C LYS A 47 -1.47 9.30 2.70
N GLU A 48 -1.89 9.70 1.50
CA GLU A 48 -3.23 9.39 0.96
C GLU A 48 -3.50 7.87 0.93
N LEU A 49 -2.51 7.06 0.53
CA LEU A 49 -2.63 5.61 0.56
C LEU A 49 -2.74 5.09 1.99
N GLN A 50 -1.89 5.56 2.91
CA GLN A 50 -1.93 5.12 4.30
C GLN A 50 -3.29 5.44 4.95
N GLU A 51 -3.78 6.67 4.81
CA GLU A 51 -5.09 7.09 5.32
C GLU A 51 -6.22 6.22 4.75
N LYS A 52 -6.14 5.88 3.45
CA LYS A 52 -7.11 4.99 2.81
C LYS A 52 -7.05 3.58 3.41
N LEU A 53 -5.86 3.03 3.63
CA LEU A 53 -5.67 1.72 4.26
C LEU A 53 -6.20 1.72 5.71
N GLU A 54 -5.91 2.78 6.48
CA GLU A 54 -6.40 2.94 7.85
C GLU A 54 -7.92 3.03 7.92
N LYS A 55 -8.57 3.59 6.90
CA LYS A 55 -10.02 3.71 6.82
C LYS A 55 -10.71 2.41 6.41
N ILE A 56 -10.16 1.66 5.44
CA ILE A 56 -10.77 0.41 4.97
C ILE A 56 -10.50 -0.77 5.92
N LEU A 57 -9.38 -0.74 6.64
CA LEU A 57 -9.05 -1.72 7.66
C LEU A 57 -9.59 -1.22 9.00
N ASP A 58 -10.88 -1.39 9.25
CA ASP A 58 -11.63 -0.92 10.42
C ASP A 58 -11.50 -1.78 11.70
N LYS A 59 -10.90 -2.97 11.63
CA LYS A 59 -10.66 -3.90 12.76
C LYS A 59 -9.23 -3.77 13.30
N ASN A 60 -9.01 -4.23 14.53
CA ASN A 60 -7.67 -4.30 15.12
C ASN A 60 -6.85 -5.49 14.61
N TYR A 61 -7.51 -6.59 14.24
CA TYR A 61 -6.87 -7.83 13.79
C TYR A 61 -7.56 -8.38 12.55
N TYR A 62 -6.78 -9.08 11.73
CA TYR A 62 -7.22 -9.69 10.48
C TYR A 62 -6.59 -11.05 10.23
N SER A 63 -7.31 -11.95 9.56
CA SER A 63 -6.70 -13.09 8.89
C SER A 63 -6.05 -12.71 7.55
N ILE A 64 -5.24 -13.61 6.96
CA ILE A 64 -4.69 -13.38 5.62
C ILE A 64 -5.81 -13.38 4.58
N GLU A 65 -6.83 -14.22 4.76
CA GLU A 65 -8.00 -14.34 3.89
C GLU A 65 -8.78 -13.02 3.86
N GLU A 66 -9.11 -12.45 5.03
CA GLU A 66 -9.80 -11.16 5.12
C GLU A 66 -9.00 -10.04 4.43
N LEU A 67 -7.68 -9.97 4.66
CA LEU A 67 -6.82 -9.00 3.98
C LEU A 67 -6.77 -9.21 2.47
N THR A 68 -6.81 -10.46 2.02
CA THR A 68 -6.82 -10.80 0.59
C THR A 68 -8.07 -10.27 -0.08
N GLU A 69 -9.24 -10.50 0.54
CA GLU A 69 -10.53 -10.05 0.06
C GLU A 69 -10.65 -8.52 0.07
N ILE A 70 -10.36 -7.87 1.21
CA ILE A 70 -10.48 -6.41 1.37
C ILE A 70 -9.56 -5.66 0.41
N LEU A 71 -8.33 -6.16 0.21
CA LEU A 71 -7.31 -5.48 -0.61
C LEU A 71 -7.33 -5.91 -2.08
N GLY A 72 -8.16 -6.90 -2.45
CA GLY A 72 -8.20 -7.48 -3.79
C GLY A 72 -6.86 -8.07 -4.23
N LEU A 73 -6.09 -8.63 -3.29
CA LEU A 73 -4.79 -9.23 -3.56
C LEU A 73 -4.96 -10.62 -4.18
N ARG A 74 -3.97 -11.06 -4.95
CA ARG A 74 -3.89 -12.48 -5.33
C ARG A 74 -3.50 -13.30 -4.10
N GLU A 75 -4.16 -14.42 -3.85
CA GLU A 75 -3.91 -15.28 -2.67
C GLU A 75 -2.41 -15.56 -2.42
N ARG A 76 -1.69 -15.99 -3.47
CA ARG A 76 -0.24 -16.28 -3.36
C ARG A 76 0.58 -15.05 -2.98
N GLN A 77 0.17 -13.86 -3.42
CA GLN A 77 0.83 -12.60 -3.09
C GLN A 77 0.54 -12.21 -1.64
N ALA A 78 -0.72 -12.28 -1.21
CA ALA A 78 -1.12 -12.01 0.16
C ALA A 78 -0.43 -12.96 1.15
N TYR A 79 -0.47 -14.27 0.89
CA TYR A 79 0.21 -15.26 1.71
C TYR A 79 1.71 -14.98 1.84
N LYS A 80 2.40 -14.70 0.72
CA LYS A 80 3.82 -14.33 0.78
C LYS A 80 4.08 -13.03 1.55
N ALA A 81 3.18 -12.06 1.44
CA ALA A 81 3.33 -10.75 2.09
C ALA A 81 3.14 -10.83 3.61
N PHE A 82 2.18 -11.61 4.08
CA PHE A 82 1.72 -11.57 5.47
C PHE A 82 2.15 -12.77 6.32
N ARG A 83 2.46 -13.95 5.75
CA ARG A 83 2.77 -15.18 6.51
C ARG A 83 3.97 -15.10 7.47
N LYS A 84 4.85 -14.11 7.30
CA LYS A 84 6.05 -13.91 8.12
C LYS A 84 5.88 -12.82 9.17
N LEU A 85 4.74 -12.13 9.18
CA LEU A 85 4.45 -11.13 10.20
C LEU A 85 4.02 -11.81 11.50
N PRO A 86 4.18 -11.14 12.65
CA PRO A 86 3.70 -11.68 13.92
C PRO A 86 2.19 -11.93 13.88
N PHE A 87 1.78 -13.16 14.21
CA PHE A 87 0.38 -13.52 14.37
C PHE A 87 0.05 -13.67 15.85
N HIS A 88 -1.05 -13.05 16.26
CA HIS A 88 -1.65 -13.23 17.57
C HIS A 88 -2.80 -14.23 17.48
N ILE A 89 -3.34 -14.66 18.62
CA ILE A 89 -4.51 -15.55 18.66
C ILE A 89 -5.71 -14.96 17.91
N GLU A 90 -5.82 -13.63 17.88
CA GLU A 90 -6.87 -12.87 17.19
C GLU A 90 -6.55 -12.60 15.70
N GLY A 91 -5.32 -12.85 15.26
CA GLY A 91 -4.86 -12.61 13.88
C GLY A 91 -3.66 -11.67 13.77
N LEU A 92 -3.44 -11.15 12.56
CA LEU A 92 -2.43 -10.14 12.25
C LEU A 92 -2.94 -8.75 12.65
N LYS A 93 -2.13 -7.98 13.36
CA LYS A 93 -2.46 -6.60 13.71
C LYS A 93 -2.64 -5.71 12.49
N LYS A 94 -3.64 -4.84 12.53
CA LYS A 94 -3.88 -3.80 11.51
C LYS A 94 -2.61 -3.01 11.20
N GLU A 95 -1.90 -2.56 12.22
CA GLU A 95 -0.70 -1.73 12.08
C GLU A 95 0.41 -2.48 11.32
N ASP A 96 0.60 -3.77 11.61
CA ASP A 96 1.59 -4.60 10.94
C ASP A 96 1.22 -4.85 9.47
N ALA A 97 -0.06 -5.08 9.18
CA ALA A 97 -0.57 -5.19 7.83
C ALA A 97 -0.36 -3.89 7.03
N ILE A 98 -0.74 -2.74 7.59
CA ILE A 98 -0.57 -1.42 6.95
C ILE A 98 0.92 -1.13 6.74
N LYS A 99 1.74 -1.30 7.77
CA LYS A 99 3.20 -1.09 7.66
C LYS A 99 3.80 -1.97 6.57
N ARG A 100 3.35 -3.22 6.45
CA ARG A 100 3.78 -4.13 5.37
C ARG A 100 3.40 -3.62 3.99
N LEU A 101 2.18 -3.11 3.81
CA LEU A 101 1.70 -2.53 2.55
C LEU A 101 2.43 -1.24 2.18
N MET A 102 2.81 -0.46 3.19
CA MET A 102 3.53 0.81 3.06
C MET A 102 5.06 0.68 2.88
N GLY A 103 5.57 -0.54 2.73
CA GLY A 103 7.00 -0.79 2.51
C GLY A 103 7.84 -0.77 3.80
N GLY A 104 7.25 -1.17 4.92
CA GLY A 104 7.93 -1.33 6.21
C GLY A 104 7.97 -0.08 7.09
N LYS A 105 7.26 0.99 6.74
CA LYS A 105 7.23 2.24 7.51
C LYS A 105 5.89 2.96 7.40
N PHE A 106 5.62 3.83 8.37
CA PHE A 106 4.52 4.78 8.31
C PHE A 106 5.00 6.13 7.78
N TYR A 107 4.08 6.90 7.24
CA TYR A 107 4.29 8.24 6.74
C TYR A 107 3.47 9.21 7.58
N LEU A 108 4.16 10.00 8.41
CA LEU A 108 3.60 11.06 9.27
C LEU A 108 3.54 12.39 8.53
#